data_AF-A0A2G2DGT3-F1
#
_entry.id   AF-A0A2G2DGT3-F1
#
_cell.length_a   1.000
_cell.length_b   1.000
_cell.length_c   1.000
_cell.angle_alpha   90.00
_cell.angle_beta   90.00
_cell.angle_gamma   90.00
#
_symmetry.space_group_name_H-M   'P 1'
#
loop_
_entity.id
_entity.type
_entity.pdbx_description
1 polymer ?
#
loop_
_entity_poly.entity_id
_entity_poly.type
_entity_poly.pdbx_seq_one_letter_code
_entity_poly.pdbx_strand_id
1 'polypeptide(L)'
;MLQFSLSLLFGFIVNNLIGTLAAKFIGKPLVHDAMSKFERKKEDLKMAPLLVGYFLITLMMVLAYPYFALEASWLVKGTVLGLFSGVMSFVSVHLVISGWSILPPKEMLISGLIDTISIVATGISIAYIYSI
;
A
#
# COMPACT_ATOMS: atom_id res chain seq x y z
N MET A 1 -9.71 -13.86 -16.95
CA MET A 1 -10.09 -12.43 -16.89
C MET A 1 -11.10 -12.14 -15.78
N LEU A 2 -12.30 -12.74 -15.77
CA LEU A 2 -13.31 -12.49 -14.73
C LEU A 2 -12.80 -12.72 -13.31
N GLN A 3 -12.16 -13.88 -13.08
CA GLN A 3 -11.61 -14.25 -11.78
C GLN A 3 -10.50 -13.32 -11.28
N PHE A 4 -9.66 -12.85 -12.19
CA PHE A 4 -8.65 -11.84 -11.89
C PHE A 4 -9.32 -10.52 -11.47
N SER A 5 -10.31 -10.03 -12.23
CA SER A 5 -11.04 -8.82 -11.86
C SER A 5 -11.77 -8.93 -10.52
N LEU A 6 -12.37 -10.10 -10.22
CA LEU A 6 -13.00 -10.38 -8.92
C LEU A 6 -11.97 -10.38 -7.79
N SER A 7 -10.82 -11.01 -7.99
CA SER A 7 -9.73 -11.02 -6.99
C SER A 7 -9.27 -9.60 -6.65
N LEU A 8 -9.15 -8.71 -7.65
CA LEU A 8 -8.80 -7.30 -7.46
C LEU A 8 -9.90 -6.53 -6.71
N LEU A 9 -11.18 -6.76 -7.04
CA LEU A 9 -12.30 -6.14 -6.33
C LEU A 9 -12.31 -6.50 -4.84
N PHE A 10 -12.18 -7.80 -4.53
CA PHE A 10 -12.10 -8.26 -3.15
C PHE A 10 -10.84 -7.75 -2.45
N GLY A 11 -9.70 -7.75 -3.13
CA GLY A 11 -8.46 -7.14 -2.65
C GLY A 11 -8.65 -5.68 -2.26
N PHE A 12 -9.34 -4.89 -3.09
CA PHE A 12 -9.67 -3.50 -2.79
C PHE A 12 -10.52 -3.37 -1.52
N ILE A 13 -11.56 -4.19 -1.36
CA ILE A 13 -12.42 -4.19 -0.17
C ILE A 13 -11.59 -4.53 1.08
N VAL A 14 -10.77 -5.58 1.01
CA VAL A 14 -9.88 -6.00 2.09
C VAL A 14 -8.89 -4.89 2.46
N ASN A 15 -8.27 -4.24 1.47
CA ASN A 15 -7.34 -3.14 1.72
C ASN A 15 -8.00 -2.00 2.48
N ASN A 16 -9.19 -1.57 2.03
CA ASN A 16 -9.89 -0.46 2.66
C ASN A 16 -10.34 -0.83 4.08
N LEU A 17 -10.85 -2.05 4.29
CA LEU A 17 -11.28 -2.50 5.60
C LEU A 17 -10.10 -2.58 6.57
N ILE A 18 -9.05 -3.32 6.21
CA ILE A 18 -7.88 -3.52 7.08
C ILE A 18 -7.13 -2.21 7.27
N GLY A 19 -6.92 -1.43 6.21
CA GLY A 19 -6.27 -0.13 6.28
C GLY A 19 -7.02 0.83 7.20
N THR A 20 -8.35 0.90 7.10
CA THR A 20 -9.16 1.74 8.00
C THR A 20 -9.07 1.28 9.44
N LEU A 21 -9.15 -0.02 9.70
CA LEU A 21 -9.02 -0.57 11.05
C LEU A 21 -7.63 -0.31 11.63
N ALA A 22 -6.58 -0.58 10.85
CA ALA A 22 -5.20 -0.39 11.26
C ALA A 22 -4.90 1.10 11.52
N ALA A 23 -5.34 2.00 10.65
CA ALA A 23 -5.21 3.44 10.85
C ALA A 23 -5.97 3.92 12.10
N LYS A 24 -7.20 3.44 12.33
CA LYS A 24 -8.04 3.87 13.45
C LYS A 24 -7.53 3.36 14.81
N PHE A 25 -7.19 2.08 14.89
CA PHE A 25 -6.88 1.40 16.15
C PHE A 25 -5.39 1.31 16.46
N ILE A 26 -4.51 1.47 15.47
CA ILE A 26 -3.05 1.33 15.64
C ILE A 26 -2.36 2.64 15.25
N GLY A 27 -2.56 3.13 14.02
CA GLY A 27 -1.88 4.33 13.53
C GLY A 27 -2.20 5.58 14.34
N LYS A 28 -3.48 5.91 14.48
CA LYS A 28 -3.94 7.09 15.20
C LYS A 28 -3.40 7.17 16.64
N PRO A 29 -3.57 6.16 17.51
CA PRO A 29 -3.05 6.26 18.88
C PRO A 29 -1.51 6.29 18.96
N LEU A 30 -0.79 5.78 17.96
CA LEU A 30 0.67 5.71 18.01
C LEU A 30 1.38 6.95 17.43
N VAL A 31 0.82 7.56 16.39
CA VAL A 31 1.53 8.63 15.65
C VAL A 31 0.75 9.94 15.53
N HIS A 32 -0.55 9.99 15.88
CA HIS A 32 -1.37 11.19 15.62
C HIS A 32 -0.86 12.44 16.31
N ASP A 33 -0.51 12.38 17.60
CA ASP A 33 -0.06 13.57 18.34
C ASP A 33 1.24 14.13 17.75
N ALA A 34 2.13 13.26 17.29
CA ALA A 34 3.38 13.64 16.63
C ALA A 34 3.17 14.15 15.19
N MET A 35 2.18 13.61 14.48
CA MET A 35 1.90 13.89 13.06
C MET A 35 0.95 15.07 12.85
N SER A 36 0.14 15.43 13.85
CA SER A 36 -0.92 16.46 13.77
C SER A 36 -0.42 17.83 13.28
N LYS A 37 0.86 18.15 13.57
CA LYS A 37 1.50 19.42 13.17
C LYS A 37 1.97 19.44 11.71
N PHE A 38 1.95 18.30 11.05
CA PHE A 38 2.43 18.12 9.68
C PHE A 38 1.29 17.82 8.68
N GLU A 39 0.03 17.99 9.12
CA GLU A 39 -1.11 17.89 8.22
C GLU A 39 -0.99 18.94 7.10
N ARG A 40 -0.89 18.46 5.87
CA ARG A 40 -0.70 19.32 4.69
C ARG A 40 -1.98 20.04 4.31
N LYS A 41 -1.82 21.24 3.79
CA LYS A 41 -2.89 21.99 3.12
C LYS A 41 -2.94 21.56 1.66
N LYS A 42 -4.08 21.83 1.02
CA LYS A 42 -4.32 21.44 -0.39
C LYS A 42 -3.29 22.05 -1.36
N GLU A 43 -2.70 23.17 -0.97
CA GLU A 43 -1.67 23.94 -1.68
C GLU A 43 -0.31 23.20 -1.75
N ASP A 44 -0.06 22.26 -0.83
CA ASP A 44 1.20 21.52 -0.73
C ASP A 44 1.29 20.35 -1.73
N LEU A 45 0.20 20.07 -2.47
CA LEU A 45 0.14 19.03 -3.48
C LEU A 45 0.74 19.53 -4.81
N LYS A 46 2.00 19.17 -5.02
CA LYS A 46 2.72 19.49 -6.27
C LYS A 46 2.47 18.43 -7.35
N MET A 47 2.27 18.89 -8.58
CA MET A 47 2.01 18.02 -9.73
C MET A 47 3.15 17.05 -10.05
N ALA A 48 4.41 17.50 -9.97
CA ALA A 48 5.57 16.66 -10.30
C ALA A 48 5.71 15.44 -9.36
N PRO A 49 5.66 15.57 -8.03
CA PRO A 49 5.61 14.41 -7.12
C PRO A 49 4.43 13.47 -7.37
N LEU A 50 3.25 14.00 -7.71
CA LEU A 50 2.10 13.18 -8.08
C LEU A 50 2.41 12.30 -9.29
N LEU A 51 2.93 12.89 -10.37
CA LEU A 51 3.30 12.17 -11.59
C LEU A 51 4.36 11.10 -11.32
N VAL A 52 5.41 11.42 -10.57
CA VAL A 52 6.48 10.45 -10.22
C VAL A 52 5.92 9.30 -9.39
N GLY A 53 5.11 9.61 -8.37
CA GLY A 53 4.51 8.58 -7.54
C GLY A 53 3.57 7.65 -8.31
N TYR A 54 2.68 8.21 -9.15
CA TYR A 54 1.80 7.38 -9.99
C TYR A 54 2.60 6.55 -10.99
N PHE A 55 3.66 7.11 -11.59
CA PHE A 55 4.55 6.34 -12.47
C PHE A 55 5.18 5.14 -11.75
N LEU A 56 5.66 5.32 -10.51
CA LEU A 56 6.22 4.23 -9.71
C LEU A 56 5.18 3.14 -9.40
N ILE A 57 3.93 3.53 -9.11
CA ILE A 57 2.82 2.59 -8.89
C ILE A 57 2.52 1.81 -10.19
N THR A 58 2.43 2.50 -11.32
CA THR A 58 2.20 1.85 -12.63
C THR A 58 3.33 0.89 -12.98
N LEU A 59 4.58 1.31 -12.81
CA LEU A 59 5.75 0.47 -13.04
C LEU A 59 5.71 -0.79 -12.16
N MET A 60 5.34 -0.64 -10.89
CA MET A 60 5.15 -1.78 -9.98
C MET A 60 4.09 -2.75 -10.50
N MET A 61 2.92 -2.26 -10.95
CA MET A 61 1.89 -3.15 -11.50
C MET A 61 2.39 -3.94 -12.71
N VAL A 62 3.09 -3.27 -13.64
CA VAL A 62 3.68 -3.92 -14.82
C VAL A 62 4.73 -4.97 -14.44
N LEU A 63 5.57 -4.68 -13.45
CA LEU A 63 6.62 -5.60 -13.00
C LEU A 63 6.08 -6.75 -12.15
N ALA A 64 5.06 -6.52 -11.31
CA ALA A 64 4.54 -7.51 -10.37
C ALA A 64 3.53 -8.48 -11.02
N TYR A 65 2.73 -8.00 -11.98
CA TYR A 65 1.64 -8.79 -12.58
C TYR A 65 2.08 -10.10 -13.23
N PRO A 66 3.22 -10.18 -13.95
CA PRO A 66 3.73 -11.44 -14.51
C PRO A 66 3.99 -12.51 -13.45
N TYR A 67 4.33 -12.13 -12.21
CA TYR A 67 4.70 -13.06 -11.15
C TYR A 67 3.49 -13.75 -10.49
N PHE A 68 2.26 -13.26 -10.71
CA PHE A 68 1.05 -13.98 -10.27
C PHE A 68 0.87 -15.33 -10.99
N ALA A 69 1.44 -15.47 -12.18
CA ALA A 69 1.35 -16.68 -13.01
C ALA A 69 2.37 -17.78 -12.66
N LEU A 70 3.36 -17.50 -11.81
CA LEU A 70 4.38 -18.50 -11.41
C LEU A 70 3.77 -19.66 -10.61
N GLU A 71 4.40 -20.83 -10.57
CA GLU A 71 3.94 -21.94 -9.73
C GLU A 71 4.44 -21.78 -8.28
N ALA A 72 3.55 -21.38 -7.38
CA ALA A 72 3.82 -21.26 -5.95
C ALA A 72 2.49 -21.30 -5.16
N SER A 73 2.56 -21.56 -3.86
CA SER A 73 1.36 -21.49 -3.01
C SER A 73 0.80 -20.06 -2.97
N TRP A 74 -0.54 -19.95 -2.91
CA TRP A 74 -1.23 -18.66 -2.87
C TRP A 74 -0.74 -17.77 -1.72
N LEU A 75 -0.40 -18.37 -0.57
CA LEU A 75 0.11 -17.66 0.60
C LEU A 75 1.47 -17.02 0.34
N VAL A 76 2.41 -17.76 -0.28
CA VAL A 76 3.74 -17.25 -0.62
C VAL A 76 3.64 -16.15 -1.67
N LYS A 77 2.89 -16.38 -2.75
CA LYS A 77 2.68 -15.37 -3.80
C LYS A 77 2.07 -14.09 -3.23
N GLY A 78 0.99 -14.23 -2.47
CA GLY A 78 0.28 -13.10 -1.91
C GLY A 78 1.12 -12.31 -0.92
N THR A 79 1.92 -13.00 -0.10
CA THR A 79 2.83 -12.35 0.86
C THR A 79 3.97 -11.62 0.14
N VAL A 80 4.63 -12.26 -0.83
CA VAL A 80 5.74 -11.65 -1.58
C VAL A 80 5.27 -10.45 -2.39
N LEU A 81 4.17 -10.61 -3.14
CA LEU A 81 3.62 -9.53 -3.97
C LEU A 81 3.01 -8.43 -3.12
N GLY A 82 2.39 -8.79 -1.99
CA GLY A 82 1.90 -7.84 -1.00
C GLY A 82 3.02 -7.04 -0.34
N LEU A 83 4.11 -7.68 0.08
CA LEU A 83 5.28 -6.99 0.65
C LEU A 83 5.95 -6.08 -0.37
N PHE A 84 6.18 -6.58 -1.59
CA PHE A 84 6.73 -5.78 -2.67
C PHE A 84 5.86 -4.55 -2.97
N SER A 85 4.54 -4.74 -3.04
CA SER A 85 3.58 -3.65 -3.24
C SER A 85 3.54 -2.68 -2.04
N GLY A 86 3.71 -3.18 -0.83
CA GLY A 86 3.79 -2.38 0.39
C GLY A 86 4.98 -1.44 0.39
N VAL A 87 6.18 -1.98 0.11
CA VAL A 87 7.41 -1.20 -0.02
C VAL A 87 7.27 -0.15 -1.12
N MET A 88 6.72 -0.53 -2.28
CA MET A 88 6.53 0.39 -3.39
C MET A 88 5.50 1.48 -3.07
N SER A 89 4.40 1.15 -2.37
CA SER A 89 3.42 2.13 -1.90
C SER A 89 4.01 3.07 -0.87
N PHE A 90 4.86 2.59 0.03
CA PHE A 90 5.62 3.43 0.94
C PHE A 90 6.51 4.44 0.19
N VAL A 91 7.30 3.97 -0.79
CA VAL A 91 8.16 4.88 -1.56
C VAL A 91 7.34 5.86 -2.41
N SER A 92 6.37 5.37 -3.17
CA SER A 92 5.60 6.19 -4.11
C SER A 92 4.58 7.11 -3.42
N VAL A 93 3.67 6.55 -2.64
CA VAL A 93 2.56 7.29 -2.03
C VAL A 93 3.04 8.10 -0.84
N HIS A 94 3.90 7.52 0.00
CA HIS A 94 4.26 8.16 1.26
C HIS A 94 5.46 9.10 1.08
N LEU A 95 6.59 8.60 0.59
CA LEU A 95 7.79 9.45 0.44
C LEU A 95 7.67 10.48 -0.67
N VAL A 96 7.15 10.10 -1.85
CA VAL A 96 7.11 10.99 -3.02
C VAL A 96 5.83 11.83 -3.04
N ILE A 97 4.66 11.22 -3.22
CA ILE A 97 3.37 11.94 -3.34
C ILE A 97 3.08 12.71 -2.06
N SER A 98 3.21 12.00 -0.93
CA SER A 98 2.91 12.57 0.36
C SER A 98 4.08 13.34 0.97
N GLY A 99 5.23 13.39 0.31
CA GLY A 99 6.37 14.14 0.82
C GLY A 99 6.72 13.78 2.26
N TRP A 100 6.44 12.55 2.72
CA TRP A 100 6.69 12.14 4.10
C TRP A 100 8.17 12.25 4.49
N SER A 101 9.05 12.51 3.53
CA SER A 101 10.44 12.92 3.75
C SER A 101 10.61 14.10 4.70
N ILE A 102 9.58 14.95 4.90
CA ILE A 102 9.63 16.05 5.88
C ILE A 102 9.14 15.63 7.28
N LEU A 103 8.59 14.43 7.44
CA LEU A 103 8.08 13.92 8.70
C LEU A 103 9.20 13.30 9.54
N PRO A 104 9.03 13.26 10.86
CA PRO A 104 9.88 12.49 11.75
C PRO A 104 10.06 11.02 11.25
N PRO A 105 11.31 10.55 11.02
CA PRO A 105 11.56 9.27 10.37
C PRO A 105 10.97 8.05 11.11
N LYS A 106 10.88 8.13 12.44
CA LYS A 106 10.35 7.06 13.29
C LYS A 106 8.85 6.88 13.06
N GLU A 107 8.09 7.96 13.13
CA GLU A 107 6.65 7.98 12.98
C GLU A 107 6.26 7.64 11.54
N MET A 108 7.06 8.09 10.57
CA MET A 108 6.97 7.70 9.17
C MET A 108 7.12 6.19 8.99
N LEU A 109 8.13 5.58 9.61
CA LEU A 109 8.35 4.13 9.57
C LEU A 109 7.19 3.36 10.21
N ILE A 110 6.73 3.80 11.38
CA ILE A 110 5.60 3.17 12.08
C ILE A 110 4.35 3.19 11.19
N SER A 111 4.00 4.35 10.63
CA SER A 111 2.83 4.45 9.77
C SER A 111 2.97 3.61 8.50
N GLY A 112 4.15 3.63 7.87
CA GLY A 112 4.41 2.81 6.68
C GLY A 112 4.32 1.30 6.94
N LEU A 113 4.77 0.84 8.11
CA LEU A 113 4.61 -0.56 8.52
C LEU A 113 3.14 -0.93 8.73
N ILE A 114 2.35 -0.04 9.34
CA ILE A 114 0.92 -0.24 9.55
C ILE A 114 0.18 -0.36 8.21
N ASP A 115 0.48 0.52 7.25
CA ASP A 115 -0.12 0.49 5.91
C ASP A 115 0.35 -0.74 5.11
N THR A 116 1.56 -1.23 5.33
CA THR A 116 2.05 -2.46 4.70
C THR A 116 1.22 -3.68 5.11
N ILE A 117 0.66 -3.71 6.33
CA ILE A 117 -0.20 -4.81 6.79
C ILE A 117 -1.45 -4.95 5.90
N SER A 118 -2.11 -3.83 5.57
CA SER A 118 -3.30 -3.88 4.71
C SER A 118 -2.96 -4.32 3.29
N ILE A 119 -1.80 -3.91 2.77
CA ILE A 119 -1.33 -4.28 1.43
C ILE A 119 -0.93 -5.75 1.37
N VAL A 120 -0.27 -6.28 2.40
CA VAL A 120 0.05 -7.72 2.50
C VAL A 120 -1.22 -8.55 2.57
N ALA A 121 -2.17 -8.17 3.43
CA ALA A 121 -3.45 -8.87 3.53
C ALA A 121 -4.21 -8.83 2.18
N THR A 122 -4.16 -7.70 1.48
CA THR A 122 -4.70 -7.56 0.12
C THR A 122 -4.06 -8.50 -0.87
N GLY A 123 -2.72 -8.57 -0.90
CA GLY A 123 -1.97 -9.50 -1.75
C GLY A 123 -2.35 -10.96 -1.49
N ILE A 124 -2.47 -11.34 -0.22
CA ILE A 124 -2.92 -12.67 0.20
C ILE A 124 -4.35 -12.96 -0.27
N SER A 125 -5.28 -12.02 -0.08
CA SER A 125 -6.67 -12.19 -0.52
C SER A 125 -6.80 -12.30 -2.05
N ILE A 126 -6.06 -11.48 -2.80
CA ILE A 126 -6.02 -11.55 -4.27
C ILE A 126 -5.50 -12.93 -4.69
N ALA A 127 -4.35 -13.35 -4.15
CA ALA A 127 -3.73 -14.61 -4.50
C ALA A 127 -4.63 -15.82 -4.16
N TYR A 128 -5.33 -15.77 -3.03
CA TYR A 128 -6.29 -16.80 -2.63
C TYR A 128 -7.45 -16.91 -3.62
N ILE A 129 -8.14 -15.81 -3.93
CA ILE A 129 -9.31 -15.80 -4.83
C ILE A 129 -8.90 -16.15 -6.27
N TYR A 130 -7.72 -15.70 -6.70
CA TYR A 130 -7.19 -16.06 -8.01
C TYR A 130 -6.82 -17.55 -8.13
N SER A 131 -6.57 -18.23 -7.01
CA SER A 131 -6.20 -19.65 -6.98
C SER A 131 -7.37 -20.64 -6.88
N ILE A 132 -8.60 -20.17 -6.67
CA ILE A 132 -9.83 -20.99 -6.55
C ILE A 132 -10.49 -21.20 -7.90
#